data_AF-A0A9X0BXN5-F1
#
_entry.id   AF-A0A9X0BXN5-F1
#
_cell.length_a   1.000
_cell.length_b   1.000
_cell.length_c   1.000
_cell.angle_alpha   90.00
_cell.angle_beta   90.00
_cell.angle_gamma   90.00
#
_symmetry.space_group_name_H-M   'P 1'
#
loop_
_entity.id
_entity.type
_entity.pdbx_description
1 polymer ?
#
loop_
_entity_poly.entity_id
_entity_poly.type
_entity_poly.pdbx_seq_one_letter_code
_entity_poly.pdbx_strand_id
1 'polypeptide(L)'
;MPWSLFFILAVATAFNNPAGVDIWCGKAYLGALEVSVDGTDVRLEHAVTVNSTSVALDFPLCDLEPRFQPWNVSLKATQGNQVSNARTQGYRLPDRTDGGSVTKIESLHGGLVVRNSSSSPASWVPPLPYSFYVSWDGWLEKSLDNVQNFKDQGNNIIHIVPNAGLANQAFNFTGLNLLLDKMLREQVNMLNARKSLLLWYTGDEPDGQSDPLDATKLTYDLIKSIDPWHPVSLVLNCYCFYYEEYSSGADIILSDVYPLAVNTSWSAVYDTPCNTTYGCCGCDDYEGNLQDISVHLDRFSEYQSWVSSVPKPLLGGGGGGGAHGF
;
A
#
# COMPACT_ATOMS: atom_id res chain seq x y z
N MET A 1 -11.78 13.70 -17.36
CA MET A 1 -10.88 12.59 -17.77
C MET A 1 -11.58 11.30 -17.37
N PRO A 2 -11.76 10.33 -18.28
CA PRO A 2 -12.31 9.02 -17.93
C PRO A 2 -11.28 8.27 -17.05
N TRP A 3 -11.76 7.47 -16.11
CA TRP A 3 -10.94 6.71 -15.16
C TRP A 3 -11.08 5.24 -15.51
N SER A 4 -10.02 4.45 -15.51
CA SER A 4 -10.08 3.02 -15.87
C SER A 4 -10.04 2.13 -14.62
N LEU A 5 -10.95 1.17 -14.51
CA LEU A 5 -10.91 0.09 -13.51
C LEU A 5 -10.42 -1.20 -14.20
N PHE A 6 -9.51 -1.92 -13.54
CA PHE A 6 -8.90 -3.13 -14.10
C PHE A 6 -9.34 -4.39 -13.35
N PHE A 7 -9.64 -5.44 -14.09
CA PHE A 7 -9.86 -6.79 -13.58
C PHE A 7 -8.78 -7.72 -14.13
N ILE A 8 -8.13 -8.50 -13.28
CA ILE A 8 -7.25 -9.60 -13.70
C ILE A 8 -8.02 -10.91 -13.44
N LEU A 9 -8.44 -11.58 -14.51
CA LEU A 9 -8.87 -12.98 -14.45
C LEU A 9 -7.85 -13.82 -15.23
N ALA A 10 -7.24 -14.79 -14.55
CA ALA A 10 -6.50 -15.87 -15.21
C ALA A 10 -7.41 -17.11 -15.28
N VAL A 11 -7.76 -17.53 -16.49
CA VAL A 11 -8.37 -18.85 -16.74
C VAL A 11 -7.52 -19.58 -17.77
N ALA A 12 -7.08 -20.78 -17.43
CA ALA A 12 -6.12 -21.57 -18.20
C ALA A 12 -6.70 -22.11 -19.53
N THR A 13 -5.89 -21.92 -20.57
CA THR A 13 -5.71 -22.68 -21.83
C THR A 13 -6.90 -23.37 -22.52
N ALA A 14 -7.23 -22.92 -23.74
CA ALA A 14 -7.66 -23.81 -24.82
C ALA A 14 -7.36 -23.29 -26.25
N PHE A 15 -6.55 -24.11 -26.94
CA PHE A 15 -6.54 -24.53 -28.36
C PHE A 15 -7.09 -23.62 -29.49
N ASN A 16 -6.22 -23.35 -30.48
CA ASN A 16 -6.48 -22.92 -31.86
C ASN A 16 -7.52 -21.79 -32.07
N ASN A 17 -7.10 -20.54 -31.88
CA ASN A 17 -7.79 -19.38 -32.46
C ASN A 17 -6.87 -18.69 -33.48
N PRO A 18 -7.17 -18.68 -34.79
CA PRO A 18 -6.47 -17.83 -35.74
C PRO A 18 -6.76 -16.34 -35.46
N ALA A 19 -5.72 -15.51 -35.41
CA ALA A 19 -5.86 -14.09 -35.12
C ALA A 19 -6.80 -13.38 -36.11
N GLY A 20 -7.75 -12.60 -35.59
CA GLY A 20 -8.65 -11.76 -36.40
C GLY A 20 -9.97 -12.40 -36.86
N VAL A 21 -10.41 -13.52 -36.25
CA VAL A 21 -11.70 -14.16 -36.57
C VAL A 21 -12.70 -13.99 -35.43
N ASP A 22 -13.74 -13.18 -35.64
CA ASP A 22 -14.77 -12.89 -34.63
C ASP A 22 -15.84 -14.01 -34.52
N ILE A 23 -16.03 -14.78 -35.59
CA ILE A 23 -16.99 -15.89 -35.67
C ILE A 23 -16.35 -17.06 -36.42
N TRP A 24 -16.29 -18.24 -35.81
CA TRP A 24 -15.88 -19.47 -36.50
C TRP A 24 -16.89 -20.58 -36.23
N CYS A 25 -17.32 -21.27 -37.30
CA CYS A 25 -18.36 -22.30 -37.27
C CYS A 25 -19.66 -21.85 -36.58
N GLY A 26 -20.04 -20.57 -36.75
CA GLY A 26 -21.29 -20.01 -36.19
C GLY A 26 -21.25 -19.73 -34.68
N LYS A 27 -20.09 -19.82 -34.02
CA LYS A 27 -19.90 -19.42 -32.62
C LYS A 27 -19.07 -18.14 -32.54
N ALA A 28 -19.52 -17.19 -31.72
CA ALA A 28 -18.76 -15.98 -31.43
C ALA A 28 -17.53 -16.32 -30.57
N TYR A 29 -16.36 -15.84 -31.00
CA TYR A 29 -15.08 -15.98 -30.28
C TYR A 29 -14.78 -14.76 -29.39
N LEU A 30 -15.73 -13.85 -29.28
CA LEU A 30 -15.72 -12.73 -28.33
C LEU A 30 -16.54 -13.13 -27.11
N GLY A 31 -15.96 -12.95 -25.92
CA GLY A 31 -16.71 -12.92 -24.67
C GLY A 31 -17.35 -11.56 -24.49
N ALA A 32 -18.50 -11.51 -23.82
CA ALA A 32 -19.10 -10.28 -23.34
C ALA A 32 -18.73 -10.08 -21.87
N LEU A 33 -18.15 -8.92 -21.54
CA LEU A 33 -17.97 -8.46 -20.17
C LEU A 33 -19.01 -7.40 -19.87
N GLU A 34 -19.70 -7.56 -18.76
CA GLU A 34 -20.61 -6.58 -18.21
C GLU A 34 -20.06 -6.15 -16.85
N VAL A 35 -19.82 -4.86 -16.67
CA VAL A 35 -19.48 -4.24 -15.39
C VAL A 35 -20.68 -3.44 -14.91
N SER A 36 -21.17 -3.72 -13.72
CA SER A 36 -22.31 -3.02 -13.12
C SER A 36 -22.02 -2.58 -11.69
N VAL A 37 -22.68 -1.52 -11.25
CA VAL A 37 -22.58 -1.02 -9.87
C VAL A 37 -23.90 -1.16 -9.16
N ASP A 38 -23.90 -1.91 -8.06
CA ASP A 38 -25.12 -2.21 -7.31
C ASP A 38 -25.78 -0.92 -6.82
N GLY A 39 -27.09 -0.78 -7.09
CA GLY A 39 -27.89 0.36 -6.67
C GLY A 39 -27.75 1.61 -7.54
N THR A 40 -27.19 1.48 -8.75
CA THR A 40 -27.13 2.56 -9.75
C THR A 40 -27.51 2.05 -11.14
N ASP A 41 -27.71 2.96 -12.08
CA ASP A 41 -27.90 2.64 -13.50
C ASP A 41 -26.58 2.47 -14.26
N VAL A 42 -25.42 2.55 -13.57
CA VAL A 42 -24.11 2.38 -14.21
C VAL A 42 -23.93 0.92 -14.62
N ARG A 43 -23.94 0.71 -15.93
CA ARG A 43 -23.68 -0.58 -16.58
C ARG A 43 -22.87 -0.35 -17.85
N LEU A 44 -21.79 -1.11 -17.99
CA LEU A 44 -20.88 -1.06 -19.13
C LEU A 44 -20.78 -2.43 -19.75
N GLU A 45 -20.95 -2.51 -21.06
CA GLU A 45 -20.81 -3.76 -21.82
C GLU A 45 -19.63 -3.63 -22.78
N HIS A 46 -18.73 -4.62 -22.73
CA HIS A 46 -17.53 -4.67 -23.54
C HIS A 46 -17.40 -6.03 -24.20
N ALA A 47 -17.04 -6.03 -25.48
CA ALA A 47 -16.60 -7.24 -26.17
C ALA A 47 -15.10 -7.44 -25.91
N VAL A 48 -14.72 -8.63 -25.48
CA VAL A 48 -13.32 -9.00 -25.26
C VAL A 48 -12.95 -10.26 -26.02
N THR A 49 -11.74 -10.30 -26.55
CA THR A 49 -11.21 -11.52 -27.17
C THR A 49 -11.03 -12.60 -26.10
N VAL A 50 -11.47 -13.81 -26.39
CA VAL A 50 -11.24 -14.97 -25.51
C VAL A 50 -9.73 -15.20 -25.34
N ASN A 51 -9.31 -15.58 -24.13
CA ASN A 51 -7.92 -15.69 -23.69
C ASN A 51 -7.15 -14.36 -23.60
N SER A 52 -7.83 -13.21 -23.64
CA SER A 52 -7.20 -11.94 -23.26
C SER A 52 -6.95 -11.88 -21.75
N THR A 53 -5.84 -11.27 -21.37
CA THR A 53 -5.49 -10.95 -19.98
C THR A 53 -5.17 -9.46 -19.88
N SER A 54 -5.27 -8.91 -18.66
CA SER A 54 -4.91 -7.51 -18.37
C SER A 54 -5.65 -6.47 -19.22
N VAL A 55 -6.93 -6.71 -19.53
CA VAL A 55 -7.76 -5.78 -20.30
C VAL A 55 -8.13 -4.57 -19.44
N ALA A 56 -7.77 -3.38 -19.92
CA ALA A 56 -8.15 -2.09 -19.36
C ALA A 56 -9.58 -1.73 -19.76
N LEU A 57 -10.44 -1.41 -18.78
CA LEU A 57 -11.79 -0.91 -19.05
C LEU A 57 -11.97 0.46 -18.42
N ASP A 58 -12.50 1.42 -19.19
CA ASP A 58 -12.90 2.71 -18.65
C ASP A 58 -14.19 2.56 -17.83
N PHE A 59 -14.21 3.19 -16.66
CA PHE A 59 -15.28 3.11 -15.69
C PHE A 59 -15.69 4.52 -15.23
N PRO A 60 -16.98 4.88 -15.31
CA PRO A 60 -17.45 6.23 -15.02
C PRO A 60 -17.57 6.47 -13.51
N LEU A 61 -16.45 6.47 -12.79
CA LEU A 61 -16.41 6.72 -11.34
C LEU A 61 -17.01 8.09 -10.98
N CYS A 62 -16.96 9.05 -11.90
CA CYS A 62 -17.54 10.38 -11.72
C CYS A 62 -19.08 10.39 -11.66
N ASP A 63 -19.74 9.36 -12.18
CA ASP A 63 -21.20 9.26 -12.26
C ASP A 63 -21.82 8.65 -11.00
N LEU A 64 -21.04 7.94 -10.19
CA LEU A 64 -21.48 7.40 -8.90
C LEU A 64 -21.62 8.52 -7.88
N GLU A 65 -22.60 8.55 -6.99
CA GLU A 65 -22.66 9.58 -5.94
C GLU A 65 -21.47 9.45 -4.94
N PRO A 66 -20.84 10.55 -4.47
CA PRO A 66 -19.76 10.45 -3.49
C PRO A 66 -20.32 10.02 -2.12
N ARG A 67 -19.69 9.02 -1.51
CA ARG A 67 -20.07 8.51 -0.18
C ARG A 67 -18.89 7.83 0.50
N PHE A 68 -19.01 7.62 1.81
CA PHE A 68 -17.97 6.95 2.61
C PHE A 68 -18.06 5.42 2.53
N GLN A 69 -19.22 4.88 2.17
CA GLN A 69 -19.41 3.44 1.98
C GLN A 69 -18.96 3.02 0.58
N PRO A 70 -18.29 1.85 0.44
CA PRO A 70 -17.89 1.38 -0.88
C PRO A 70 -19.10 1.08 -1.77
N TRP A 71 -18.93 1.26 -3.07
CA TRP A 71 -19.81 0.73 -4.10
C TRP A 71 -19.43 -0.72 -4.40
N ASN A 72 -20.41 -1.63 -4.38
CA ASN A 72 -20.18 -2.99 -4.86
C ASN A 72 -20.18 -2.96 -6.39
N VAL A 73 -19.07 -3.41 -6.98
CA VAL A 73 -18.90 -3.51 -8.42
C VAL A 73 -18.93 -4.99 -8.78
N SER A 74 -19.83 -5.35 -9.68
CA SER A 74 -19.97 -6.71 -10.20
C SER A 74 -19.42 -6.77 -11.62
N LEU A 75 -18.61 -7.79 -11.90
CA LEU A 75 -18.18 -8.16 -13.24
C LEU A 75 -18.86 -9.47 -13.61
N LYS A 76 -19.55 -9.49 -14.73
CA LYS A 76 -20.16 -10.67 -15.33
C LYS A 76 -19.53 -10.93 -16.68
N ALA A 77 -18.87 -12.08 -16.82
CA ALA A 77 -18.32 -12.56 -18.08
C ALA A 77 -19.25 -13.62 -18.68
N THR A 78 -19.59 -13.46 -19.96
CA THR A 78 -20.45 -14.39 -20.70
C THR A 78 -19.73 -14.89 -21.95
N GLN A 79 -19.67 -16.21 -22.13
CA GLN A 79 -19.13 -16.86 -23.32
C GLN A 79 -20.07 -18.00 -23.75
N GLY A 80 -20.84 -17.77 -24.82
CA GLY A 80 -21.88 -18.71 -25.23
C GLY A 80 -22.88 -18.94 -24.09
N ASN A 81 -22.95 -20.17 -23.57
CA ASN A 81 -23.83 -20.53 -22.45
C ASN A 81 -23.15 -20.47 -21.06
N GLN A 82 -21.84 -20.19 -21.02
CA GLN A 82 -21.10 -20.08 -19.76
C GLN A 82 -21.16 -18.65 -19.23
N VAL A 83 -21.42 -18.51 -17.94
CA VAL A 83 -21.43 -17.24 -17.22
C VAL A 83 -20.57 -17.37 -15.98
N SER A 84 -19.64 -16.43 -15.80
CA SER A 84 -18.79 -16.31 -14.61
C SER A 84 -18.98 -14.94 -14.00
N ASN A 85 -18.93 -14.85 -12.67
CA ASN A 85 -19.12 -13.59 -11.96
C ASN A 85 -17.93 -13.36 -11.01
N ALA A 86 -17.52 -12.10 -10.90
CA ALA A 86 -16.59 -11.62 -9.89
C ALA A 86 -17.18 -10.35 -9.24
N ARG A 87 -16.77 -10.06 -8.01
CA ARG A 87 -17.21 -8.88 -7.28
C ARG A 87 -16.01 -8.19 -6.65
N THR A 88 -16.09 -6.88 -6.57
CA THR A 88 -15.12 -6.05 -5.85
C THR A 88 -15.82 -4.83 -5.26
N GLN A 89 -15.08 -4.01 -4.53
CA GLN A 89 -15.56 -2.77 -3.94
C GLN A 89 -14.74 -1.59 -4.45
N GLY A 90 -15.41 -0.49 -4.77
CA GLY A 90 -14.80 0.76 -5.21
C GLY A 90 -15.28 1.93 -4.38
N TYR A 91 -14.38 2.86 -4.04
CA TYR A 91 -14.72 4.05 -3.27
C TYR A 91 -14.78 5.29 -4.17
N ARG A 92 -15.86 6.06 -4.04
CA ARG A 92 -15.92 7.46 -4.49
C ARG A 92 -16.16 8.32 -3.27
N LEU A 93 -15.08 8.80 -2.66
CA LEU A 93 -15.19 9.61 -1.44
C LEU A 93 -15.65 11.05 -1.78
N PRO A 94 -16.39 11.71 -0.87
CA PRO A 94 -16.66 13.14 -0.99
C PRO A 94 -15.37 13.97 -1.03
N ASP A 95 -15.45 15.14 -1.65
CA ASP A 95 -14.36 16.12 -1.58
C ASP A 95 -14.15 16.61 -0.14
N ARG A 96 -12.89 16.79 0.25
CA ARG A 96 -12.55 17.37 1.54
C ARG A 96 -12.95 18.84 1.61
N THR A 97 -13.53 19.24 2.74
CA THR A 97 -13.93 20.64 3.02
C THR A 97 -13.07 21.31 4.10
N ASP A 98 -12.21 20.55 4.76
CA ASP A 98 -11.30 21.00 5.83
C ASP A 98 -9.96 21.53 5.32
N GLY A 99 -9.73 21.47 4.00
CA GLY A 99 -8.51 21.92 3.35
C GLY A 99 -7.33 20.93 3.47
N GLY A 100 -7.55 19.70 3.94
CA GLY A 100 -6.54 18.64 3.97
C GLY A 100 -6.15 18.13 2.57
N SER A 101 -5.01 17.43 2.50
CA SER A 101 -4.57 16.74 1.29
C SER A 101 -5.43 15.50 1.01
N VAL A 102 -5.29 14.98 -0.22
CA VAL A 102 -5.86 13.71 -0.64
C VAL A 102 -4.80 12.97 -1.45
N THR A 103 -4.54 11.74 -1.06
CA THR A 103 -3.63 10.84 -1.76
C THR A 103 -4.40 9.58 -2.13
N LYS A 104 -4.25 9.10 -3.35
CA LYS A 104 -4.83 7.82 -3.77
C LYS A 104 -3.73 6.90 -4.28
N ILE A 105 -4.00 5.60 -4.17
CA ILE A 105 -3.21 4.59 -4.84
C ILE A 105 -3.65 4.48 -6.28
N GLU A 106 -2.67 4.38 -7.16
CA GLU A 106 -2.82 3.97 -8.54
C GLU A 106 -2.53 2.47 -8.58
N SER A 107 -3.58 1.65 -8.52
CA SER A 107 -3.44 0.20 -8.33
C SER A 107 -2.96 -0.56 -9.57
N LEU A 108 -2.95 0.08 -10.75
CA LEU A 108 -2.57 -0.57 -12.00
C LEU A 108 -1.05 -0.68 -12.16
N HIS A 109 -0.32 0.39 -11.85
CA HIS A 109 1.13 0.46 -11.94
C HIS A 109 1.81 0.51 -10.56
N GLY A 110 1.03 0.47 -9.48
CA GLY A 110 1.55 0.42 -8.11
C GLY A 110 2.07 1.77 -7.61
N GLY A 111 1.47 2.87 -8.06
CA GLY A 111 1.91 4.22 -7.75
C GLY A 111 1.09 4.94 -6.67
N LEU A 112 1.60 6.07 -6.22
CA LEU A 112 0.84 7.08 -5.50
C LEU A 112 0.51 8.22 -6.44
N VAL A 113 -0.62 8.88 -6.22
CA VAL A 113 -0.90 10.19 -6.81
C VAL A 113 -1.60 11.09 -5.81
N VAL A 114 -1.17 12.35 -5.79
CA VAL A 114 -1.66 13.38 -4.88
C VAL A 114 -2.52 14.36 -5.66
N ARG A 115 -3.62 14.80 -5.04
CA ARG A 115 -4.50 15.81 -5.62
C ARG A 115 -3.85 17.18 -5.51
N ASN A 116 -3.61 17.83 -6.66
CA ASN A 116 -3.19 19.22 -6.70
C ASN A 116 -4.41 20.14 -6.62
N SER A 117 -4.72 20.60 -5.40
CA SER A 117 -5.84 21.51 -5.13
C SER A 117 -5.64 22.93 -5.66
N SER A 118 -4.43 23.31 -6.06
CA SER A 118 -4.15 24.62 -6.68
C SER A 118 -4.49 24.67 -8.17
N SER A 119 -4.78 23.53 -8.80
CA SER A 119 -5.21 23.46 -10.20
C SER A 119 -6.74 23.44 -10.34
N SER A 120 -7.27 24.06 -11.40
CA SER A 120 -8.70 24.07 -11.73
C SER A 120 -8.93 23.59 -13.17
N PRO A 121 -9.56 22.42 -13.41
CA PRO A 121 -9.98 21.45 -12.39
C PRO A 121 -8.78 20.82 -11.66
N ALA A 122 -9.03 20.24 -10.49
CA ALA A 122 -7.99 19.57 -9.71
C ALA A 122 -7.33 18.45 -10.53
N SER A 123 -6.01 18.53 -10.68
CA SER A 123 -5.18 17.55 -11.34
C SER A 123 -4.61 16.55 -10.31
N TRP A 124 -4.23 15.38 -10.79
CA TRP A 124 -3.56 14.34 -10.00
C TRP A 124 -2.13 14.23 -10.46
N VAL A 125 -1.19 14.28 -9.52
CA VAL A 125 0.24 14.27 -9.81
C VAL A 125 0.90 13.10 -9.07
N PRO A 126 1.68 12.25 -9.74
CA PRO A 126 2.43 11.20 -9.07
C PRO A 126 3.62 11.80 -8.29
N PRO A 127 3.71 11.65 -6.95
CA PRO A 127 4.98 11.76 -6.28
C PRO A 127 5.80 10.48 -6.53
N LEU A 128 7.12 10.63 -6.66
CA LEU A 128 8.06 9.52 -6.46
C LEU A 128 8.66 9.70 -5.06
N PRO A 129 8.14 9.06 -4.01
CA PRO A 129 8.60 9.29 -2.65
C PRO A 129 10.08 8.93 -2.52
N TYR A 130 10.90 9.88 -2.08
CA TYR A 130 12.33 9.71 -1.88
C TYR A 130 12.78 10.45 -0.63
N SER A 131 13.27 9.69 0.34
CA SER A 131 13.68 10.13 1.68
C SER A 131 14.37 8.99 2.44
N PHE A 132 14.87 9.30 3.63
CA PHE A 132 15.24 8.37 4.70
C PHE A 132 14.38 8.62 5.95
N TYR A 133 14.50 7.77 6.97
CA TYR A 133 13.89 7.98 8.28
C TYR A 133 14.50 9.19 9.00
N VAL A 134 13.65 10.00 9.62
CA VAL A 134 14.05 11.27 10.20
C VAL A 134 13.56 11.39 11.63
N SER A 135 14.49 11.49 12.58
CA SER A 135 14.15 11.71 13.99
C SER A 135 13.44 13.06 14.20
N TRP A 136 12.28 13.01 14.84
CA TRP A 136 11.57 14.22 15.28
C TRP A 136 12.37 14.98 16.35
N ASP A 137 12.64 14.33 17.46
CA ASP A 137 13.21 14.86 18.71
C ASP A 137 14.73 15.03 18.66
N GLY A 138 15.41 14.22 17.84
CA GLY A 138 16.84 14.28 17.61
C GLY A 138 17.24 15.31 16.55
N TRP A 139 16.33 15.72 15.66
CA TRP A 139 16.68 16.55 14.50
C TRP A 139 15.61 17.54 14.05
N LEU A 140 14.41 17.11 13.66
CA LEU A 140 13.41 18.01 13.05
C LEU A 140 12.92 19.12 13.99
N GLU A 141 12.68 18.82 15.27
CA GLU A 141 12.15 19.80 16.23
C GLU A 141 13.13 20.92 16.56
N LYS A 142 14.43 20.70 16.31
CA LYS A 142 15.50 21.63 16.67
C LYS A 142 15.54 22.87 15.76
N SER A 143 15.15 22.74 14.50
CA SER A 143 15.06 23.88 13.56
C SER A 143 14.23 23.54 12.32
N LEU A 144 13.42 24.51 11.88
CA LEU A 144 12.72 24.43 10.59
C LEU A 144 13.69 24.48 9.39
N ASP A 145 14.91 24.99 9.57
CA ASP A 145 15.95 24.95 8.54
C ASP A 145 16.30 23.51 8.14
N ASN A 146 16.09 22.53 9.03
CA ASN A 146 16.31 21.13 8.72
C ASN A 146 15.36 20.62 7.64
N VAL A 147 14.13 21.14 7.57
CA VAL A 147 13.18 20.84 6.49
C VAL A 147 13.69 21.39 5.15
N GLN A 148 14.26 22.61 5.16
CA GLN A 148 14.83 23.21 3.96
C GLN A 148 16.09 22.45 3.50
N ASN A 149 16.97 22.06 4.43
CA ASN A 149 18.12 21.20 4.13
C ASN A 149 17.71 19.87 3.50
N PHE A 150 16.64 19.24 4.01
CA PHE A 150 16.10 18.00 3.48
C PHE A 150 15.67 18.15 2.02
N LYS A 151 14.94 19.25 1.74
CA LYS A 151 14.49 19.61 0.40
C LYS A 151 15.66 19.93 -0.53
N ASP A 152 16.66 20.66 -0.07
CA ASP A 152 17.84 21.06 -0.86
C ASP A 152 18.70 19.85 -1.27
N GLN A 153 18.63 18.75 -0.51
CA GLN A 153 19.25 17.46 -0.85
C GLN A 153 18.42 16.63 -1.85
N GLY A 154 17.28 17.13 -2.31
CA GLY A 154 16.42 16.46 -3.28
C GLY A 154 15.39 15.50 -2.67
N ASN A 155 15.27 15.43 -1.35
CA ASN A 155 14.21 14.66 -0.71
C ASN A 155 12.87 15.37 -0.88
N ASN A 156 11.79 14.60 -1.04
CA ASN A 156 10.46 15.14 -1.33
C ASN A 156 9.34 14.64 -0.40
N ILE A 157 9.68 13.75 0.53
CA ILE A 157 8.85 13.37 1.68
C ILE A 157 9.70 13.47 2.94
N ILE A 158 9.08 13.45 4.11
CA ILE A 158 9.78 13.30 5.39
C ILE A 158 9.11 12.14 6.12
N HIS A 159 9.86 11.06 6.34
CA HIS A 159 9.40 9.93 7.14
C HIS A 159 9.79 10.15 8.60
N ILE A 160 8.86 10.62 9.42
CA ILE A 160 9.14 11.05 10.79
C ILE A 160 9.16 9.83 11.73
N VAL A 161 10.25 9.66 12.47
CA VAL A 161 10.35 8.74 13.61
C VAL A 161 10.20 9.53 14.89
N PRO A 162 9.10 9.37 15.64
CA PRO A 162 8.95 9.97 16.95
C PRO A 162 9.94 9.35 17.94
N ASN A 163 10.55 10.17 18.80
CA ASN A 163 11.35 9.72 19.95
C ASN A 163 12.65 8.96 19.63
N ALA A 164 13.19 9.06 18.40
CA ALA A 164 14.44 8.40 18.03
C ALA A 164 15.69 8.97 18.74
N GLY A 165 15.61 10.17 19.34
CA GLY A 165 16.69 10.74 20.14
C GLY A 165 16.69 10.32 21.62
N LEU A 166 15.70 9.52 22.05
CA LEU A 166 15.68 8.92 23.38
C LEU A 166 16.45 7.60 23.32
N ALA A 167 17.33 7.35 24.30
CA ALA A 167 17.99 6.05 24.44
C ALA A 167 16.94 4.93 24.37
N ASN A 168 17.26 3.79 23.70
CA ASN A 168 16.50 2.52 23.53
C ASN A 168 15.84 1.98 24.83
N GLN A 169 15.06 2.82 25.48
CA GLN A 169 14.14 2.51 26.54
C GLN A 169 12.86 2.28 25.78
N ALA A 170 12.44 1.02 25.74
CA ALA A 170 11.08 0.72 25.40
C ALA A 170 10.19 1.68 26.22
N PHE A 171 9.32 2.39 25.52
CA PHE A 171 8.41 3.33 26.16
C PHE A 171 7.72 2.58 27.31
N ASN A 172 7.60 3.21 28.48
CA ASN A 172 6.97 2.58 29.65
C ASN A 172 5.55 2.08 29.32
N PHE A 173 5.42 0.79 28.99
CA PHE A 173 4.21 0.17 28.47
C PHE A 173 3.02 0.25 29.42
N THR A 174 3.25 0.39 30.73
CA THR A 174 2.18 0.52 31.73
C THR A 174 1.51 1.90 31.67
N GLY A 175 2.27 2.96 31.36
CA GLY A 175 1.73 4.30 31.09
C GLY A 175 1.24 4.44 29.64
N LEU A 176 1.88 3.73 28.71
CA LEU A 176 1.55 3.74 27.29
C LEU A 176 0.29 2.97 26.97
N ASN A 177 -0.02 1.83 27.57
CA ASN A 177 -1.27 1.12 27.26
C ASN A 177 -2.51 1.91 27.71
N LEU A 178 -2.36 2.81 28.70
CA LEU A 178 -3.40 3.77 29.09
C LEU A 178 -3.47 5.00 28.16
N LEU A 179 -2.43 5.22 27.36
CA LEU A 179 -2.29 6.31 26.39
C LEU A 179 -2.58 5.84 24.95
N LEU A 180 -2.06 4.72 24.45
CA LEU A 180 -2.24 4.19 23.08
C LEU A 180 -3.66 3.73 22.76
N ASP A 181 -4.37 3.09 23.70
CA ASP A 181 -5.81 2.85 23.54
C ASP A 181 -6.62 4.16 23.52
N LYS A 182 -6.01 5.28 23.95
CA LYS A 182 -6.53 6.64 23.86
C LYS A 182 -5.91 7.51 22.74
N MET A 183 -4.76 7.16 22.16
CA MET A 183 -3.92 8.12 21.41
C MET A 183 -3.92 7.92 19.89
N LEU A 184 -4.25 6.75 19.34
CA LEU A 184 -4.30 6.60 17.87
C LEU A 184 -5.40 7.49 17.26
N ARG A 185 -6.62 7.40 17.79
CA ARG A 185 -7.74 8.24 17.32
C ARG A 185 -7.46 9.73 17.47
N GLU A 186 -6.89 10.14 18.61
CA GLU A 186 -6.55 11.54 18.86
C GLU A 186 -5.46 12.04 17.89
N GLN A 187 -4.40 11.27 17.67
CA GLN A 187 -3.35 11.60 16.71
C GLN A 187 -3.90 11.72 15.28
N VAL A 188 -4.75 10.76 14.86
CA VAL A 188 -5.36 10.80 13.53
C VAL A 188 -6.24 12.05 13.38
N ASN A 189 -7.08 12.35 14.37
CA ASN A 189 -7.90 13.56 14.37
C ASN A 189 -7.08 14.87 14.37
N MET A 190 -5.88 14.86 14.98
CA MET A 190 -5.01 16.04 15.03
C MET A 190 -4.28 16.31 13.71
N LEU A 191 -4.02 15.28 12.90
CA LEU A 191 -3.12 15.40 11.74
C LEU A 191 -3.81 15.14 10.39
N ASN A 192 -4.96 14.47 10.35
CA ASN A 192 -5.61 14.07 9.10
C ASN A 192 -5.94 15.24 8.14
N ALA A 193 -6.17 16.44 8.66
CA ALA A 193 -6.49 17.64 7.88
C ALA A 193 -5.23 18.44 7.45
N ARG A 194 -4.02 17.92 7.72
CA ARG A 194 -2.79 18.61 7.30
C ARG A 194 -2.60 18.50 5.79
N LYS A 195 -2.34 19.63 5.14
CA LYS A 195 -2.03 19.72 3.70
C LYS A 195 -0.76 18.98 3.28
N SER A 196 0.14 18.73 4.22
CA SER A 196 1.42 18.06 4.00
C SER A 196 1.38 16.57 4.29
N LEU A 197 0.21 16.01 4.67
CA LEU A 197 0.09 14.58 4.94
C LEU A 197 0.02 13.82 3.61
N LEU A 198 0.95 12.89 3.40
CA LEU A 198 0.95 12.02 2.21
C LEU A 198 0.16 10.74 2.46
N LEU A 199 0.49 10.03 3.55
CA LEU A 199 -0.04 8.74 3.95
C LEU A 199 0.23 8.50 5.43
N TRP A 200 -0.35 7.45 5.99
CA TRP A 200 -0.11 6.97 7.36
C TRP A 200 0.92 5.83 7.36
N TYR A 201 1.85 5.84 8.29
CA TYR A 201 2.77 4.73 8.58
C TYR A 201 2.44 4.16 9.95
N THR A 202 2.05 2.89 10.04
CA THR A 202 1.39 2.33 11.24
C THR A 202 2.19 1.31 12.01
N GLY A 203 3.18 0.66 11.40
CA GLY A 203 3.95 -0.38 12.04
C GLY A 203 5.35 -0.46 11.46
N ASP A 204 6.33 -0.50 12.37
CA ASP A 204 7.73 -0.73 12.09
C ASP A 204 8.05 -2.19 12.42
N GLU A 205 8.08 -3.05 11.40
CA GLU A 205 8.38 -4.48 11.51
C GLU A 205 7.51 -5.23 12.55
N PRO A 206 6.16 -5.12 12.50
CA PRO A 206 5.28 -5.80 13.46
C PRO A 206 5.42 -7.34 13.38
N ASP A 207 5.84 -7.86 12.22
CA ASP A 207 6.21 -9.25 12.01
C ASP A 207 7.47 -9.66 12.79
N GLY A 208 8.51 -8.81 12.78
CA GLY A 208 9.73 -9.01 13.55
C GLY A 208 9.53 -8.88 15.06
N GLN A 209 8.67 -7.95 15.49
CA GLN A 209 8.30 -7.78 16.90
C GLN A 209 7.31 -8.83 17.41
N SER A 210 6.73 -9.63 16.50
CA SER A 210 5.66 -10.59 16.83
C SER A 210 4.47 -9.93 17.51
N ASP A 211 4.06 -8.78 16.98
CA ASP A 211 2.84 -8.10 17.42
C ASP A 211 1.61 -9.00 17.24
N PRO A 212 0.49 -8.74 17.93
CA PRO A 212 -0.74 -9.49 17.71
C PRO A 212 -1.15 -9.46 16.23
N LEU A 213 -1.50 -10.62 15.67
CA LEU A 213 -1.79 -10.78 14.23
C LEU A 213 -2.94 -9.90 13.71
N ASP A 214 -3.83 -9.44 14.58
CA ASP A 214 -4.94 -8.54 14.26
C ASP A 214 -4.63 -7.05 14.48
N ALA A 215 -3.48 -6.72 15.10
CA ALA A 215 -3.14 -5.35 15.48
C ALA A 215 -3.04 -4.40 14.29
N THR A 216 -2.42 -4.83 13.18
CA THR A 216 -2.30 -4.00 11.98
C THR A 216 -3.67 -3.72 11.37
N LYS A 217 -4.55 -4.73 11.34
CA LYS A 217 -5.91 -4.60 10.79
C LYS A 217 -6.79 -3.68 11.63
N LEU A 218 -6.74 -3.81 12.96
CA LEU A 218 -7.49 -2.95 13.87
C LEU A 218 -7.06 -1.49 13.74
N THR A 219 -5.76 -1.24 13.66
CA THR A 219 -5.19 0.10 13.42
C THR A 219 -5.64 0.67 12.07
N TYR A 220 -5.54 -0.13 11.01
CA TYR A 220 -5.99 0.25 9.67
C TYR A 220 -7.46 0.64 9.63
N ASP A 221 -8.34 -0.19 10.19
CA ASP A 221 -9.79 0.06 10.19
C ASP A 221 -10.12 1.33 10.98
N LEU A 222 -9.44 1.55 12.10
CA LEU A 222 -9.59 2.78 12.87
C LEU A 222 -9.18 4.00 12.05
N ILE A 223 -8.01 3.99 11.41
CA ILE A 223 -7.55 5.11 10.57
C ILE A 223 -8.54 5.34 9.43
N LYS A 224 -8.93 4.30 8.68
CA LYS A 224 -9.89 4.44 7.58
C LYS A 224 -11.26 4.94 8.03
N SER A 225 -11.68 4.67 9.26
CA SER A 225 -12.92 5.22 9.82
C SER A 225 -12.86 6.74 10.10
N ILE A 226 -11.65 7.30 10.23
CA ILE A 226 -11.41 8.72 10.57
C ILE A 226 -10.93 9.50 9.34
N ASP A 227 -10.03 8.92 8.54
CA ASP A 227 -9.35 9.54 7.42
C ASP A 227 -9.28 8.60 6.20
N PRO A 228 -10.41 8.42 5.49
CA PRO A 228 -10.47 7.53 4.32
C PRO A 228 -9.70 8.08 3.10
N TRP A 229 -9.25 9.34 3.13
CA TRP A 229 -8.61 10.03 2.01
C TRP A 229 -7.11 9.79 1.87
N HIS A 230 -6.49 9.11 2.83
CA HIS A 230 -5.06 8.82 2.80
C HIS A 230 -4.80 7.31 2.84
N PRO A 231 -3.80 6.81 2.10
CA PRO A 231 -3.33 5.45 2.22
C PRO A 231 -2.71 5.18 3.59
N VAL A 232 -2.73 3.92 3.99
CA VAL A 232 -2.05 3.39 5.17
C VAL A 232 -0.93 2.47 4.70
N SER A 233 0.22 2.55 5.34
CA SER A 233 1.41 1.77 5.04
C SER A 233 2.02 1.21 6.31
N LEU A 234 2.75 0.12 6.17
CA LEU A 234 3.59 -0.45 7.21
C LEU A 234 4.80 -1.10 6.53
N VAL A 235 5.84 -1.37 7.29
CA VAL A 235 6.97 -2.18 6.82
C VAL A 235 6.87 -3.59 7.36
N LEU A 236 7.24 -4.56 6.54
CA LEU A 236 7.48 -5.94 6.94
C LEU A 236 8.93 -6.27 6.60
N ASN A 237 9.51 -7.19 7.36
CA ASN A 237 10.91 -7.57 7.16
C ASN A 237 11.19 -9.07 7.32
N CYS A 238 10.33 -9.81 8.01
CA CYS A 238 10.50 -11.24 8.17
C CYS A 238 10.34 -11.99 6.84
N TYR A 239 11.05 -13.11 6.71
CA TYR A 239 11.08 -13.86 5.45
C TYR A 239 9.68 -14.26 4.97
N CYS A 240 8.92 -14.98 5.79
CA CYS A 240 7.55 -15.42 5.51
C CYS A 240 6.81 -15.69 6.83
N PHE A 241 6.52 -14.64 7.57
CA PHE A 241 5.90 -14.72 8.89
C PHE A 241 4.58 -13.98 8.90
N TYR A 242 3.46 -14.74 8.84
CA TYR A 242 2.09 -14.21 8.89
C TYR A 242 1.84 -13.01 7.95
N TYR A 243 2.36 -13.10 6.72
CA TYR A 243 2.25 -12.03 5.73
C TYR A 243 0.79 -11.63 5.47
N GLU A 244 -0.13 -12.60 5.36
CA GLU A 244 -1.55 -12.33 5.11
C GLU A 244 -2.15 -11.46 6.22
N GLU A 245 -1.91 -11.85 7.47
CA GLU A 245 -2.44 -11.19 8.64
C GLU A 245 -1.87 -9.78 8.80
N TYR A 246 -0.55 -9.64 8.80
CA TYR A 246 0.07 -8.32 8.98
C TYR A 246 -0.22 -7.39 7.81
N SER A 247 -0.11 -7.85 6.56
CA SER A 247 -0.36 -7.02 5.37
C SER A 247 -1.83 -6.62 5.25
N SER A 248 -2.77 -7.32 5.89
CA SER A 248 -4.19 -6.96 5.87
C SER A 248 -4.47 -5.55 6.42
N GLY A 249 -3.57 -5.05 7.28
CA GLY A 249 -3.62 -3.71 7.89
C GLY A 249 -2.94 -2.59 7.10
N ALA A 250 -2.72 -2.75 5.80
CA ALA A 250 -2.11 -1.69 4.99
C ALA A 250 -2.64 -1.65 3.56
N ASP A 251 -2.58 -0.47 2.96
CA ASP A 251 -2.75 -0.29 1.52
C ASP A 251 -1.42 -0.41 0.75
N ILE A 252 -0.28 -0.22 1.42
CA ILE A 252 1.08 -0.23 0.84
C ILE A 252 1.98 -1.02 1.77
N ILE A 253 2.79 -1.92 1.21
CA ILE A 253 3.77 -2.69 1.99
C ILE A 253 5.18 -2.15 1.68
N LEU A 254 5.88 -1.77 2.74
CA LEU A 254 7.29 -1.39 2.67
C LEU A 254 8.16 -2.61 2.99
N SER A 255 9.39 -2.59 2.49
CA SER A 255 10.49 -3.42 2.98
C SER A 255 11.53 -2.53 3.66
N ASP A 256 12.11 -2.95 4.78
CA ASP A 256 13.20 -2.23 5.45
C ASP A 256 14.50 -3.02 5.32
N VAL A 257 15.09 -2.94 4.13
CA VAL A 257 16.34 -3.65 3.87
C VAL A 257 17.54 -2.82 4.28
N TYR A 258 18.57 -3.46 4.83
CA TYR A 258 19.82 -2.81 5.25
C TYR A 258 20.99 -3.22 4.34
N PRO A 259 21.00 -2.81 3.06
CA PRO A 259 21.92 -3.33 2.04
C PRO A 259 23.37 -2.84 2.20
N LEU A 260 23.64 -1.96 3.17
CA LEU A 260 24.94 -1.34 3.37
C LEU A 260 25.37 -1.44 4.83
N ALA A 261 26.58 -1.96 5.06
CA ALA A 261 27.24 -1.99 6.36
C ALA A 261 26.42 -2.67 7.47
N VAL A 262 25.63 -3.68 7.13
CA VAL A 262 24.92 -4.54 8.09
C VAL A 262 25.77 -5.75 8.46
N ASN A 263 25.68 -6.20 9.71
CA ASN A 263 26.20 -7.49 10.14
C ASN A 263 25.04 -8.47 10.32
N THR A 264 24.78 -9.30 9.32
CA THR A 264 23.66 -10.26 9.35
C THR A 264 23.94 -11.48 10.23
N SER A 265 25.14 -11.60 10.80
CA SER A 265 25.51 -12.69 11.70
C SER A 265 25.42 -12.33 13.19
N TRP A 266 25.28 -11.05 13.55
CA TRP A 266 25.26 -10.60 14.95
C TRP A 266 24.40 -9.36 15.18
N SER A 267 23.51 -9.43 16.16
CA SER A 267 22.68 -8.30 16.58
C SER A 267 23.41 -7.48 17.64
N ALA A 268 23.80 -6.25 17.29
CA ALA A 268 24.39 -5.33 18.26
C ALA A 268 23.38 -4.84 19.31
N VAL A 269 22.09 -4.82 18.98
CA VAL A 269 21.01 -4.36 19.87
C VAL A 269 20.76 -5.37 20.98
N TYR A 270 20.73 -6.66 20.66
CA TYR A 270 20.42 -7.74 21.60
C TYR A 270 21.65 -8.50 22.11
N ASP A 271 22.83 -8.23 21.54
CA ASP A 271 24.09 -8.93 21.83
C ASP A 271 23.97 -10.46 21.64
N THR A 272 23.36 -10.86 20.52
CA THR A 272 23.11 -12.26 20.18
C THR A 272 23.57 -12.57 18.75
N PRO A 273 24.00 -13.82 18.47
CA PRO A 273 24.20 -14.26 17.08
C PRO A 273 22.85 -14.28 16.36
N CYS A 274 22.83 -14.04 15.06
CA CYS A 274 21.62 -14.25 14.26
C CYS A 274 21.61 -15.63 13.62
N ASN A 275 20.59 -16.42 13.97
CA ASN A 275 20.41 -17.80 13.53
C ASN A 275 18.94 -18.22 13.72
N THR A 276 18.62 -19.50 13.54
CA THR A 276 17.24 -20.02 13.68
C THR A 276 16.64 -19.90 15.09
N THR A 277 17.42 -19.47 16.09
CA THR A 277 16.98 -19.30 17.50
C THR A 277 16.91 -17.83 17.91
N TYR A 278 17.72 -16.96 17.32
CA TYR A 278 17.83 -15.54 17.64
C TYR A 278 17.74 -14.73 16.34
N GLY A 279 16.84 -13.74 16.25
CA GLY A 279 16.44 -13.19 14.95
C GLY A 279 16.17 -11.69 14.89
N CYS A 280 17.18 -10.83 15.10
CA CYS A 280 17.04 -9.41 14.77
C CYS A 280 18.39 -8.79 14.37
N CYS A 281 18.79 -9.01 13.11
CA CYS A 281 20.01 -8.46 12.51
C CYS A 281 19.71 -7.51 11.33
N GLY A 282 18.65 -6.72 11.46
CA GLY A 282 18.01 -6.06 10.33
C GLY A 282 16.93 -6.96 9.79
N CYS A 283 17.26 -8.12 9.23
CA CYS A 283 16.28 -8.97 8.56
C CYS A 283 16.75 -10.43 8.30
N ASP A 284 15.78 -11.33 8.10
CA ASP A 284 15.94 -12.71 7.68
C ASP A 284 16.49 -12.87 6.24
N ASP A 285 17.54 -13.70 6.11
CA ASP A 285 18.16 -14.11 4.84
C ASP A 285 18.68 -12.97 3.94
N TYR A 286 19.14 -11.87 4.51
CA TYR A 286 19.84 -10.83 3.75
C TYR A 286 21.32 -11.11 3.59
N GLU A 287 21.83 -10.74 2.41
CA GLU A 287 23.25 -10.84 2.07
C GLU A 287 24.01 -9.55 2.41
N GLY A 288 23.30 -8.46 2.74
CA GLY A 288 23.87 -7.15 3.01
C GLY A 288 24.34 -6.47 1.73
N ASN A 289 23.53 -6.53 0.67
CA ASN A 289 23.83 -5.91 -0.62
C ASN A 289 22.59 -5.26 -1.25
N LEU A 290 22.79 -4.43 -2.28
CA LEU A 290 21.69 -3.67 -2.90
C LEU A 290 20.63 -4.56 -3.57
N GLN A 291 20.95 -5.81 -3.93
CA GLN A 291 20.00 -6.76 -4.50
C GLN A 291 18.98 -7.24 -3.48
N ASP A 292 19.27 -7.15 -2.17
CA ASP A 292 18.32 -7.49 -1.11
C ASP A 292 17.02 -6.68 -1.25
N ILE A 293 17.10 -5.41 -1.70
CA ILE A 293 15.91 -4.58 -1.99
C ILE A 293 15.00 -5.28 -3.00
N SER A 294 15.54 -5.62 -4.17
CA SER A 294 14.73 -6.20 -5.26
C SER A 294 14.24 -7.61 -4.90
N VAL A 295 15.11 -8.44 -4.30
CA VAL A 295 14.75 -9.80 -3.92
C VAL A 295 13.59 -9.81 -2.92
N HIS A 296 13.59 -8.88 -1.97
CA HIS A 296 12.55 -8.84 -0.97
C HIS A 296 11.22 -8.31 -1.52
N LEU A 297 11.26 -7.30 -2.40
CA LEU A 297 10.06 -6.83 -3.11
C LEU A 297 9.48 -7.92 -4.03
N ASP A 298 10.32 -8.71 -4.70
CA ASP A 298 9.87 -9.84 -5.52
C ASP A 298 9.18 -10.93 -4.66
N ARG A 299 9.71 -11.21 -3.46
CA ARG A 299 9.07 -12.12 -2.50
C ARG A 299 7.71 -11.62 -2.03
N PHE A 300 7.59 -10.35 -1.66
CA PHE A 300 6.30 -9.77 -1.31
C PHE A 300 5.32 -9.86 -2.49
N SER A 301 5.77 -9.61 -3.72
CA SER A 301 4.93 -9.81 -4.90
C SER A 301 4.45 -11.25 -5.03
N GLU A 302 5.32 -12.23 -4.74
CA GLU A 302 4.95 -13.65 -4.71
C GLU A 302 3.91 -13.95 -3.61
N TYR A 303 4.12 -13.45 -2.39
CA TYR A 303 3.18 -13.65 -1.28
C TYR A 303 1.82 -13.04 -1.55
N GLN A 304 1.77 -11.85 -2.15
CA GLN A 304 0.51 -11.24 -2.62
C GLN A 304 -0.22 -12.10 -3.63
N SER A 305 0.49 -12.89 -4.44
CA SER A 305 -0.12 -13.81 -5.41
C SER A 305 -0.71 -15.06 -4.76
N TRP A 306 -0.22 -15.43 -3.57
CA TRP A 306 -0.68 -16.61 -2.82
C TRP A 306 -1.89 -16.29 -1.96
N VAL A 307 -1.97 -15.06 -1.43
CA VAL A 307 -3.12 -14.62 -0.64
C VAL A 307 -4.22 -14.08 -1.54
N SER A 308 -5.47 -14.32 -1.20
CA SER A 308 -6.63 -13.81 -1.96
C SER A 308 -6.89 -12.32 -1.68
N SER A 309 -5.88 -11.48 -1.81
CA SER A 309 -5.97 -10.03 -1.59
C SER A 309 -5.69 -9.23 -2.86
N VAL A 310 -6.18 -7.99 -2.90
CA VAL A 310 -5.85 -7.07 -4.00
C VAL A 310 -4.35 -6.75 -3.91
N PRO A 311 -3.59 -6.86 -5.01
CA PRO A 311 -2.17 -6.51 -5.00
C PRO A 311 -1.95 -5.08 -4.48
N LYS A 312 -1.08 -4.95 -3.48
CA LYS A 312 -0.74 -3.67 -2.86
C LYS A 312 0.54 -3.15 -3.52
N PRO A 313 0.67 -1.82 -3.72
CA PRO A 313 1.94 -1.20 -4.03
C PRO A 313 3.03 -1.63 -3.04
N LEU A 314 4.22 -1.89 -3.58
CA LEU A 314 5.40 -2.25 -2.80
C LEU A 314 6.41 -1.12 -2.89
N LEU A 315 6.94 -0.67 -1.76
CA LEU A 315 7.96 0.38 -1.69
C LEU A 315 9.22 -0.15 -0.99
N GLY A 316 10.38 0.10 -1.58
CA GLY A 316 11.67 -0.24 -0.97
C GLY A 316 12.17 0.85 -0.04
N GLY A 317 12.37 0.53 1.24
CA GLY A 317 13.21 1.28 2.16
C GLY A 317 14.63 0.70 2.13
N GLY A 318 15.65 1.56 2.11
CA GLY A 318 17.05 1.17 2.17
C GLY A 318 17.77 1.90 3.29
N GLY A 319 18.17 1.16 4.33
CA GLY A 319 18.92 1.66 5.47
C GLY A 319 20.42 1.34 5.40
N GLY A 320 21.24 2.15 6.07
CA GLY A 320 22.61 1.74 6.44
C GLY A 320 22.60 1.13 7.83
N GLY A 321 23.30 0.01 8.05
CA GLY A 321 23.35 -0.70 9.34
C GLY A 321 23.93 0.10 10.53
N GLY A 322 24.33 1.36 10.31
CA GLY A 322 24.71 2.31 11.36
C GLY A 322 23.58 3.20 11.88
N ALA A 323 22.35 3.09 11.35
CA ALA A 323 21.24 3.96 11.72
C ALA A 323 20.66 3.70 13.13
N HIS A 324 20.94 2.53 13.72
CA HIS A 324 20.61 2.23 15.14
C HIS A 324 21.67 2.74 16.13
N GLY A 325 22.59 3.59 15.67
CA GLY A 325 23.74 4.09 16.42
C GLY A 325 23.86 5.61 16.49
N PHE A 326 22.74 6.33 16.61
CA PHE A 326 22.72 7.75 16.99
C PHE A 326 21.65 8.04 18.03
#